data_AF-A0A5C6GND6-F1
#
_entry.id   AF-A0A5C6GND6-F1
#
_cell.length_a   1.000
_cell.length_b   1.000
_cell.length_c   1.000
_cell.angle_alpha   90.00
_cell.angle_beta   90.00
_cell.angle_gamma   90.00
#
_symmetry.space_group_name_H-M   'P 1'
#
loop_
_entity.id
_entity.type
_entity.pdbx_description
1 polymer ?
#
loop_
_entity_poly.entity_id
_entity_poly.type
_entity_poly.pdbx_seq_one_letter_code
_entity_poly.pdbx_strand_id
1 'polypeptide(L)'
;MSQDPRALLKQAEEKLSRGGGFWGFMSDKSDAYSTAVQLFTSAANAFEKQGSYVEAGKAYERAAEVHIQKLEDAVDGKMCLENAFDIYLKAVDPVAAGRCIKAMAESFRKINPESKDRQAHRLAKPYERMAAMYEVELQDMGAASEMYQAAADAMNPETSPLYACKTIADQIS
;
A
#
# COMPACT_ATOMS: atom_id res chain seq x y z
N MET A 1 18.20 24.11 -4.12
CA MET A 1 16.81 24.60 -4.00
C MET A 1 16.00 23.47 -3.39
N SER A 2 15.71 23.54 -2.10
CA SER A 2 14.80 22.60 -1.44
C SER A 2 13.41 22.91 -1.97
N GLN A 3 12.87 22.08 -2.86
CA GLN A 3 11.47 22.24 -3.27
C GLN A 3 10.60 22.03 -2.03
N ASP A 4 9.77 23.02 -1.69
CA ASP A 4 8.86 22.90 -0.57
C ASP A 4 7.89 21.74 -0.82
N PRO A 5 7.87 20.70 0.03
CA PRO A 5 7.09 19.49 -0.23
C PRO A 5 5.58 19.78 -0.25
N ARG A 6 5.13 20.77 0.53
CA ARG A 6 3.75 21.27 0.50
C ARG A 6 3.38 21.91 -0.84
N ALA A 7 4.32 22.60 -1.48
CA ALA A 7 4.08 23.20 -2.79
C ALA A 7 3.95 22.11 -3.86
N LEU A 8 4.76 21.05 -3.77
CA LEU A 8 4.66 19.89 -4.65
C LEU A 8 3.33 19.14 -4.49
N LEU A 9 2.86 18.94 -3.25
CA LEU A 9 1.53 18.35 -2.99
C LEU A 9 0.41 19.17 -3.63
N LYS A 10 0.42 20.49 -3.44
CA LYS A 10 -0.61 21.36 -4.01
C LYS A 10 -0.61 21.29 -5.54
N GLN A 11 0.57 21.26 -6.17
CA GLN A 11 0.68 21.09 -7.62
C GLN A 11 0.14 19.74 -8.09
N ALA A 12 0.38 18.67 -7.34
CA ALA A 12 -0.13 17.34 -7.64
C ALA A 12 -1.67 17.29 -7.57
N GLU A 13 -2.27 17.88 -6.53
CA GLU A 13 -3.72 17.99 -6.38
C GLU A 13 -4.36 18.85 -7.48
N GLU A 14 -3.72 19.96 -7.85
CA GLU A 14 -4.17 20.80 -8.96
C GLU A 14 -4.18 20.02 -10.29
N LYS A 15 -3.14 19.23 -10.54
CA LYS A 15 -3.06 18.36 -11.73
C LYS A 15 -4.15 17.29 -11.73
N LEU A 16 -4.45 16.68 -10.59
CA LEU A 16 -5.57 15.74 -10.45
C LEU A 16 -6.93 16.40 -10.71
N SER A 17 -7.17 17.58 -10.13
CA SER A 17 -8.45 18.28 -10.24
C SER A 17 -8.78 18.70 -11.69
N ARG A 18 -7.75 19.05 -12.48
CA ARG A 18 -7.89 19.42 -13.90
C ARG A 18 -8.27 18.25 -14.81
N GLY A 19 -8.10 16.99 -14.36
CA GLY A 19 -8.51 15.80 -15.12
C GLY A 19 -10.00 15.44 -15.05
N GLY A 20 -10.76 16.06 -14.14
CA GLY A 20 -12.14 15.66 -13.77
C GLY A 20 -13.29 16.55 -14.29
N GLY A 21 -13.01 17.64 -15.00
CA GLY A 21 -14.04 18.56 -15.49
C GLY A 21 -14.78 18.07 -16.74
N PHE A 22 -16.09 18.32 -16.80
CA PHE A 22 -17.05 18.04 -17.89
C PHE A 22 -16.64 18.54 -19.30
N TRP A 23 -15.52 19.28 -19.41
CA TRP A 23 -14.95 19.80 -20.66
C TRP A 23 -13.75 19.00 -21.20
N GLY A 24 -13.28 17.96 -20.51
CA GLY A 24 -12.04 17.22 -20.84
C GLY A 24 -12.23 15.92 -21.65
N PHE A 25 -13.16 15.88 -22.61
CA PHE A 25 -13.59 14.61 -23.23
C PHE A 25 -12.58 13.97 -24.21
N MET A 26 -11.47 14.62 -24.60
CA MET A 26 -10.50 14.04 -25.54
C MET A 26 -9.05 14.54 -25.38
N SER A 27 -8.49 14.56 -24.16
CA SER A 27 -7.06 14.87 -24.01
C SER A 27 -6.43 14.02 -22.91
N ASP A 28 -5.38 13.29 -23.31
CA ASP A 28 -4.39 12.51 -22.57
C ASP A 28 -4.45 12.58 -21.03
N LYS A 29 -5.43 11.90 -20.42
CA LYS A 29 -5.63 11.91 -18.97
C LYS A 29 -4.56 11.09 -18.24
N SER A 30 -4.03 10.04 -18.88
CA SER A 30 -2.96 9.19 -18.35
C SER A 30 -1.70 9.99 -18.01
N ASP A 31 -1.29 10.90 -18.89
CA ASP A 31 -0.10 11.71 -18.69
C ASP A 31 -0.25 12.70 -17.52
N ALA A 32 -1.45 13.27 -17.36
CA ALA A 32 -1.76 14.15 -16.24
C ALA A 32 -1.72 13.40 -14.89
N TYR A 33 -2.26 12.18 -14.85
CA TYR A 33 -2.23 11.33 -13.65
C TYR A 33 -0.82 10.85 -13.33
N SER A 34 -0.06 10.39 -14.32
CA SER A 34 1.35 10.00 -14.15
C SER A 34 2.21 11.15 -13.62
N THR A 35 2.02 12.36 -14.17
CA THR A 35 2.69 13.56 -13.67
C THR A 35 2.30 13.87 -12.22
N ALA A 36 1.01 13.73 -11.87
CA ALA A 36 0.54 13.96 -10.51
C ALA A 36 1.16 12.97 -9.51
N VAL A 37 1.22 11.69 -9.86
CA VAL A 37 1.91 10.66 -9.06
C VAL A 37 3.37 11.05 -8.83
N GLN A 38 4.10 11.42 -9.89
CA GLN A 38 5.52 11.81 -9.76
C GLN A 38 5.70 12.98 -8.79
N LEU A 39 4.78 13.96 -8.81
CA LEU A 39 4.78 15.08 -7.87
C LEU A 39 4.49 14.63 -6.43
N PHE A 40 3.53 13.72 -6.21
CA PHE A 40 3.27 13.15 -4.89
C PHE A 40 4.48 12.39 -4.34
N THR A 41 5.08 11.52 -5.14
CA THR A 41 6.28 10.77 -4.76
C THR A 41 7.46 11.69 -4.47
N SER A 42 7.66 12.73 -5.27
CA SER A 42 8.71 13.73 -5.03
C SER A 42 8.46 14.51 -3.74
N ALA A 43 7.22 14.94 -3.49
CA ALA A 43 6.82 15.58 -2.24
C ALA A 43 7.07 14.67 -1.02
N ALA A 44 6.72 13.39 -1.15
CA ALA A 44 6.89 12.41 -0.09
C ALA A 44 8.37 12.21 0.28
N ASN A 45 9.25 12.06 -0.72
CA ASN A 45 10.69 11.99 -0.52
C ASN A 45 11.27 13.26 0.13
N ALA A 46 10.71 14.43 -0.20
CA ALA A 46 11.10 15.69 0.41
C ALA A 46 10.62 15.78 1.87
N PHE A 47 9.40 15.34 2.20
CA PHE A 47 8.92 15.24 3.58
C PHE A 47 9.74 14.26 4.42
N GLU A 48 10.10 13.10 3.86
CA GLU A 48 10.95 12.11 4.53
C GLU A 48 12.31 12.71 4.90
N LYS A 49 12.94 13.45 3.97
CA LYS A 49 14.20 14.18 4.22
C LYS A 49 14.09 15.26 5.29
N GLN A 50 12.89 15.82 5.47
CA GLN A 50 12.60 16.81 6.52
C GLN A 50 12.24 16.18 7.87
N GLY A 51 12.19 14.84 7.96
CA GLY A 51 11.76 14.11 9.16
C GLY A 51 10.24 14.12 9.39
N SER A 52 9.46 14.61 8.42
CA SER A 52 7.99 14.62 8.45
C SER A 52 7.44 13.32 7.89
N TYR A 53 7.65 12.21 8.61
CA TYR A 53 7.32 10.87 8.12
C TYR A 53 5.82 10.64 7.94
N VAL A 54 4.97 11.21 8.79
CA VAL A 54 3.51 11.05 8.68
C VAL A 54 2.97 11.71 7.40
N GLU A 55 3.45 12.92 7.08
CA GLU A 55 3.10 13.63 5.85
C GLU A 55 3.65 12.92 4.61
N ALA A 56 4.86 12.38 4.69
CA ALA A 56 5.45 11.58 3.62
C ALA A 56 4.62 10.32 3.31
N GLY A 57 4.19 9.59 4.34
CA GLY A 57 3.32 8.42 4.18
C GLY A 57 1.99 8.77 3.52
N LYS A 58 1.34 9.85 3.95
CA LYS A 58 0.08 10.34 3.34
C LYS A 58 0.25 10.71 1.88
N ALA A 59 1.38 11.32 1.51
CA ALA A 59 1.68 11.66 0.13
C ALA A 59 1.81 10.40 -0.75
N TYR A 60 2.48 9.35 -0.25
CA TYR A 60 2.55 8.06 -0.94
C TYR A 60 1.19 7.35 -1.05
N GLU A 61 0.35 7.41 0.00
CA GLU A 61 -1.02 6.88 -0.07
C GLU A 61 -1.84 7.57 -1.17
N ARG A 62 -1.72 8.88 -1.31
CA ARG A 62 -2.36 9.61 -2.42
C ARG A 62 -1.82 9.19 -3.78
N ALA A 63 -0.51 8.99 -3.92
CA ALA A 63 0.08 8.47 -5.16
C ALA A 63 -0.49 7.08 -5.50
N ALA A 64 -0.60 6.20 -4.51
CA ALA A 64 -1.17 4.87 -4.67
C ALA A 64 -2.65 4.89 -5.08
N GLU A 65 -3.47 5.77 -4.48
CA GLU A 65 -4.87 5.95 -4.85
C GLU A 65 -5.02 6.34 -6.31
N VAL A 66 -4.17 7.25 -6.82
CA VAL A 66 -4.20 7.68 -8.21
C VAL A 66 -3.82 6.53 -9.14
N HIS A 67 -2.77 5.77 -8.82
CA HIS A 67 -2.40 4.58 -9.58
C HIS A 67 -3.55 3.58 -9.69
N ILE A 68 -4.17 3.22 -8.55
CA ILE A 68 -5.21 2.21 -8.49
C ILE A 68 -6.52 2.69 -9.12
N GLN A 69 -6.93 3.93 -8.85
CA GLN A 69 -8.26 4.43 -9.26
C GLN A 69 -8.28 5.12 -10.62
N LYS A 70 -7.16 5.70 -11.07
CA LYS A 70 -7.12 6.54 -12.29
C LYS A 70 -6.32 5.91 -13.41
N LEU A 71 -5.18 5.29 -13.07
CA LEU A 71 -4.33 4.61 -14.04
C LEU A 71 -4.65 3.11 -14.17
N GLU A 72 -5.50 2.58 -13.28
CA GLU A 72 -5.82 1.15 -13.17
C GLU A 72 -4.57 0.27 -13.02
N ASP A 73 -3.48 0.85 -12.52
CA ASP A 73 -2.20 0.19 -12.28
C ASP A 73 -2.07 -0.20 -10.82
N ALA A 74 -2.57 -1.38 -10.50
CA ALA A 74 -2.50 -1.92 -9.15
C ALA A 74 -1.07 -2.38 -8.76
N VAL A 75 -0.16 -2.59 -9.72
CA VAL A 75 1.21 -3.02 -9.44
C VAL A 75 2.02 -1.82 -8.91
N ASP A 76 2.01 -0.71 -9.64
CA ASP A 76 2.69 0.51 -9.24
C ASP A 76 2.03 1.15 -8.01
N GLY A 77 0.70 1.09 -7.92
CA GLY A 77 -0.04 1.50 -6.74
C GLY A 77 0.39 0.74 -5.48
N LYS A 78 0.61 -0.58 -5.58
CA LYS A 78 1.14 -1.39 -4.48
C LYS A 78 2.56 -0.96 -4.10
N MET A 79 3.44 -0.69 -5.06
CA MET A 79 4.80 -0.21 -4.77
C MET A 79 4.76 1.10 -3.97
N CYS A 80 3.85 2.01 -4.30
CA CYS A 80 3.64 3.24 -3.53
C CYS A 80 3.15 2.95 -2.10
N LEU A 81 2.27 1.95 -1.90
CA LEU A 81 1.83 1.53 -0.56
C LEU A 81 2.94 0.87 0.26
N GLU A 82 3.84 0.10 -0.36
CA GLU A 82 5.03 -0.46 0.30
C GLU A 82 5.96 0.64 0.80
N ASN A 83 6.19 1.67 -0.01
CA ASN A 83 6.96 2.86 0.41
C ASN A 83 6.26 3.63 1.55
N ALA A 84 4.94 3.81 1.49
CA ALA A 84 4.17 4.42 2.57
C ALA A 84 4.30 3.62 3.87
N PHE A 85 4.19 2.30 3.79
CA PHE A 85 4.36 1.39 4.92
C PHE A 85 5.75 1.54 5.57
N ASP A 86 6.81 1.54 4.78
CA ASP A 86 8.18 1.71 5.27
C ASP A 86 8.38 3.03 6.01
N ILE A 87 7.73 4.09 5.54
CA ILE A 87 7.79 5.41 6.16
C ILE A 87 6.96 5.46 7.44
N TYR A 88 5.79 4.83 7.48
CA TYR A 88 4.97 4.76 8.69
C TYR A 88 5.63 3.92 9.80
N LEU A 89 6.38 2.87 9.42
CA LEU A 89 7.23 2.15 10.37
C LEU A 89 8.29 3.07 10.99
N LYS A 90 8.95 3.92 10.19
CA LYS A 90 9.91 4.93 10.69
C LYS A 90 9.23 5.98 11.57
N ALA A 91 7.96 6.32 11.30
CA ALA A 91 7.17 7.25 12.09
C ALA A 91 6.67 6.68 13.41
N VAL A 92 6.89 5.38 13.66
CA VAL A 92 6.34 4.63 14.80
C VAL A 92 4.79 4.72 14.84
N ASP A 93 4.13 4.69 13.67
CA ASP A 93 2.66 4.68 13.56
C ASP A 93 2.14 3.31 13.07
N PRO A 94 1.84 2.38 14.00
CA PRO A 94 1.35 1.05 13.64
C PRO A 94 -0.05 1.09 13.00
N VAL A 95 -0.88 2.09 13.33
CA VAL A 95 -2.25 2.17 12.82
C VAL A 95 -2.24 2.52 11.34
N ALA A 96 -1.41 3.49 10.94
CA ALA A 96 -1.23 3.84 9.54
C ALA A 96 -0.55 2.70 8.76
N ALA A 97 0.50 2.09 9.32
CA ALA A 97 1.18 0.95 8.69
C ALA A 97 0.23 -0.23 8.42
N GLY A 98 -0.66 -0.55 9.37
CA GLY A 98 -1.67 -1.59 9.21
C GLY A 98 -2.71 -1.29 8.13
N ARG A 99 -3.06 -0.02 7.92
CA ARG A 99 -3.94 0.40 6.81
C ARG A 99 -3.28 0.14 5.46
N CYS A 100 -1.99 0.47 5.32
CA CYS A 100 -1.23 0.18 4.10
C CYS A 100 -1.22 -1.31 3.77
N ILE A 101 -0.98 -2.19 4.76
CA ILE A 101 -1.02 -3.65 4.55
C ILE A 101 -2.40 -4.12 4.08
N LYS A 102 -3.48 -3.62 4.68
CA LYS A 102 -4.85 -3.94 4.24
C LYS A 102 -5.10 -3.50 2.79
N ALA A 103 -4.70 -2.27 2.44
CA ALA A 103 -4.83 -1.76 1.07
C ALA A 103 -3.98 -2.56 0.06
N MET A 104 -2.78 -2.99 0.45
CA MET A 104 -1.93 -3.87 -0.37
C MET A 104 -2.62 -5.23 -0.59
N ALA A 105 -3.17 -5.83 0.47
CA ALA A 105 -3.87 -7.10 0.39
C ALA A 105 -5.12 -7.03 -0.51
N GLU A 106 -5.86 -5.92 -0.45
CA GLU A 106 -6.98 -5.67 -1.35
C GLU A 106 -6.53 -5.51 -2.81
N SER A 107 -5.40 -4.84 -3.04
CA SER A 107 -4.82 -4.67 -4.37
C SER A 107 -4.41 -6.02 -4.98
N PHE A 108 -3.84 -6.93 -4.20
CA PHE A 108 -3.54 -8.30 -4.64
C PHE A 108 -4.79 -9.08 -5.05
N ARG A 109 -5.91 -8.92 -4.32
CA ARG A 109 -7.18 -9.57 -4.67
C ARG A 109 -7.74 -9.07 -6.00
N LYS A 110 -7.54 -7.80 -6.33
CA LYS A 110 -8.02 -7.20 -7.59
C LYS A 110 -7.23 -7.64 -8.81
N ILE A 111 -5.91 -7.80 -8.69
CA ILE A 111 -5.03 -8.13 -9.83
C ILE A 111 -5.33 -9.53 -10.38
N ASN A 112 -5.52 -10.54 -9.52
CA ASN A 112 -5.76 -11.92 -9.97
C ASN A 112 -6.51 -12.74 -8.91
N PRO A 113 -7.84 -12.94 -9.02
CA PRO A 113 -8.61 -13.72 -8.06
C PRO A 113 -8.19 -15.20 -8.00
N GLU A 114 -7.69 -15.76 -9.10
CA GLU A 114 -7.26 -17.16 -9.22
C GLU A 114 -5.87 -17.46 -8.64
N SER A 115 -5.09 -16.42 -8.28
CA SER A 115 -3.73 -16.57 -7.74
C SER A 115 -3.59 -16.02 -6.33
N LYS A 116 -4.71 -15.93 -5.60
CA LYS A 116 -4.80 -15.41 -4.23
C LYS A 116 -3.75 -16.06 -3.32
N ASP A 117 -3.54 -17.37 -3.47
CA ASP A 117 -2.61 -18.16 -2.67
C ASP A 117 -1.15 -17.96 -3.10
N ARG A 118 -0.92 -17.80 -4.40
CA ARG A 118 0.42 -17.55 -4.97
C ARG A 118 0.95 -16.16 -4.70
N GLN A 119 0.14 -15.16 -4.33
CA GLN A 119 0.62 -13.80 -4.05
C GLN A 119 0.56 -13.43 -2.58
N ALA A 120 -0.17 -14.19 -1.75
CA ALA A 120 -0.21 -14.02 -0.30
C ALA A 120 1.20 -14.04 0.34
N HIS A 121 2.11 -14.89 -0.16
CA HIS A 121 3.50 -14.95 0.33
C HIS A 121 4.21 -13.58 0.31
N ARG A 122 3.84 -12.67 -0.61
CA ARG A 122 4.44 -11.33 -0.71
C ARG A 122 4.02 -10.42 0.45
N LEU A 123 2.90 -10.71 1.11
CA LEU A 123 2.42 -9.99 2.29
C LEU A 123 3.06 -10.49 3.59
N ALA A 124 3.68 -11.67 3.60
CA ALA A 124 4.31 -12.22 4.80
C ALA A 124 5.41 -11.30 5.34
N LYS A 125 6.25 -10.74 4.46
CA LYS A 125 7.32 -9.79 4.85
C LYS A 125 6.78 -8.52 5.51
N PRO A 126 5.77 -7.81 4.95
CA PRO A 126 5.10 -6.71 5.64
C PRO A 126 4.55 -7.08 7.02
N TYR A 127 3.92 -8.25 7.16
CA TYR A 127 3.39 -8.72 8.45
C TYR A 127 4.50 -8.98 9.47
N GLU A 128 5.60 -9.65 9.08
CA GLU A 128 6.75 -9.88 9.97
C GLU A 128 7.37 -8.57 10.45
N ARG A 129 7.52 -7.58 9.56
CA ARG A 129 8.06 -6.26 9.93
C ARG A 129 7.14 -5.51 10.87
N MET A 130 5.82 -5.64 10.69
CA MET A 130 4.84 -5.06 11.59
C MET A 130 4.85 -5.77 12.96
N ALA A 131 5.01 -7.09 12.99
CA ALA A 131 5.14 -7.85 14.22
C ALA A 131 6.39 -7.46 15.02
N ALA A 132 7.54 -7.32 14.33
CA ALA A 132 8.78 -6.86 14.93
C ALA A 132 8.65 -5.44 15.53
N MET A 133 7.88 -4.56 14.89
CA MET A 133 7.57 -3.23 15.44
C MET A 133 6.73 -3.32 16.71
N TYR A 134 5.68 -4.16 16.74
CA TYR A 134 4.87 -4.37 17.93
C TYR A 134 5.67 -4.93 19.11
N GLU A 135 6.61 -5.84 18.84
CA GLU A 135 7.48 -6.42 19.86
C GLU A 135 8.50 -5.42 20.40
N VAL A 136 9.21 -4.70 19.52
CA VAL A 136 10.34 -3.83 19.90
C VAL A 136 9.87 -2.47 20.39
N GLU A 137 8.98 -1.80 19.65
CA GLU A 137 8.61 -0.41 19.92
C GLU A 137 7.44 -0.29 20.89
N LEU A 138 6.45 -1.19 20.78
CA LEU A 138 5.18 -1.10 21.52
C LEU A 138 5.11 -2.08 22.70
N GLN A 139 6.04 -3.05 22.76
CA GLN A 139 6.06 -4.15 23.72
C GLN A 139 4.73 -4.90 23.84
N ASP A 140 3.93 -4.90 22.77
CA ASP A 140 2.64 -5.59 22.70
C ASP A 140 2.84 -6.97 22.06
N MET A 141 3.17 -7.94 22.90
CA MET A 141 3.38 -9.33 22.46
C MET A 141 2.10 -9.99 21.93
N GLY A 142 0.92 -9.52 22.36
CA GLY A 142 -0.35 -10.04 21.87
C GLY A 142 -0.55 -9.70 20.41
N ALA A 143 -0.51 -8.40 20.08
CA ALA A 143 -0.61 -7.91 18.71
C ALA A 143 0.52 -8.43 17.82
N ALA A 144 1.76 -8.53 18.34
CA ALA A 144 2.88 -9.12 17.61
C ALA A 144 2.61 -10.58 17.21
N SER A 145 2.05 -11.38 18.12
CA SER A 145 1.76 -12.80 17.85
C SER A 145 0.70 -12.98 16.76
N GLU A 146 -0.34 -12.13 16.74
CA GLU A 146 -1.37 -12.14 15.70
C GLU A 146 -0.77 -11.80 14.33
N MET A 147 0.14 -10.81 14.27
CA MET A 147 0.80 -10.44 13.03
C MET A 147 1.77 -11.52 12.52
N TYR A 148 2.50 -12.21 13.41
CA TYR A 148 3.32 -13.35 13.03
C TYR A 148 2.48 -14.54 12.53
N GLN A 149 1.31 -14.79 13.13
CA GLN A 149 0.38 -15.80 12.63
C GLN A 149 -0.13 -15.42 11.23
N ALA A 150 -0.52 -14.17 11.01
CA ALA A 150 -0.93 -13.69 9.69
C ALA A 150 0.19 -13.82 8.64
N ALA A 151 1.45 -13.62 9.04
CA ALA A 151 2.60 -13.87 8.16
C ALA A 151 2.76 -15.36 7.81
N ALA A 152 2.62 -16.25 8.78
CA ALA A 152 2.70 -17.70 8.58
C ALA A 152 1.58 -18.22 7.67
N ASP A 153 0.34 -17.75 7.88
CA ASP A 153 -0.81 -18.06 7.04
C ASP A 153 -0.61 -17.58 5.60
N ALA A 154 0.04 -16.42 5.44
CA ALA A 154 0.36 -15.87 4.13
C ALA A 154 1.45 -16.67 3.38
N MET A 155 2.40 -17.29 4.09
CA MET A 155 3.42 -18.17 3.48
C MET A 155 2.90 -19.56 3.15
N ASN A 156 2.04 -20.12 4.00
CA ASN A 156 1.52 -21.47 3.86
C ASN A 156 -0.02 -21.47 3.73
N PRO A 157 -0.56 -21.02 2.58
CA PRO A 157 -2.01 -21.06 2.35
C PRO A 157 -2.54 -22.50 2.40
N GLU A 158 -1.74 -23.50 2.03
CA GLU A 158 -2.12 -24.92 2.01
C GLU A 158 -2.24 -25.57 3.41
N THR A 159 -1.54 -25.07 4.43
CA THR A 159 -1.66 -25.57 5.81
C THR A 159 -2.69 -24.82 6.63
N SER A 160 -3.28 -23.76 6.06
CA SER A 160 -4.39 -23.05 6.70
C SER A 160 -5.59 -24.00 6.81
N PRO A 161 -6.28 -24.11 7.96
CA PRO A 161 -7.37 -25.09 8.16
C PRO A 161 -8.53 -24.94 7.17
N LEU A 162 -8.65 -23.77 6.53
CA LEU A 162 -9.61 -23.49 5.46
C LEU A 162 -9.28 -24.19 4.13
N TYR A 163 -8.01 -24.46 3.84
CA TYR A 163 -7.58 -25.16 2.63
C TYR A 163 -7.84 -26.67 2.73
N ALA A 164 -7.54 -27.27 3.89
CA ALA A 164 -7.83 -28.68 4.16
C ALA A 164 -9.31 -29.03 3.99
N CYS A 165 -10.23 -28.13 4.35
CA CYS A 165 -11.66 -28.34 4.11
C CYS A 165 -12.03 -28.27 2.62
N LYS A 166 -11.33 -27.46 1.82
CA LYS A 166 -11.63 -27.28 0.40
C LYS A 166 -11.14 -28.45 -0.45
N THR A 167 -9.94 -28.98 -0.18
CA THR A 167 -9.44 -30.19 -0.86
C THR A 167 -10.27 -31.42 -0.55
N ILE A 168 -10.81 -31.55 0.68
CA ILE A 168 -11.73 -32.65 1.02
C ILE A 168 -13.05 -32.51 0.26
N ALA A 169 -13.58 -31.29 0.09
CA ALA A 169 -14.81 -31.07 -0.70
C ALA A 169 -14.60 -31.34 -2.20
N ASP A 170 -13.47 -30.94 -2.77
CA ASP A 170 -13.13 -31.16 -4.18
C ASP A 170 -12.77 -32.64 -4.49
N GLN A 171 -12.34 -33.43 -3.50
CA GLN A 171 -12.07 -34.87 -3.65
C GLN A 171 -13.32 -35.76 -3.50
N ILE A 172 -14.44 -35.21 -3.04
CA ILE A 172 -15.72 -35.94 -2.84
C ILE A 172 -16.73 -35.61 -3.95
N SER A 173 -16.38 -34.73 -4.90
CA SER A 173 -17.18 -34.35 -6.07
C SER A 173 -16.80 -35.17 -7.31
#